data_AF-A0A1V9XH49-F1
#
_entry.id   AF-A0A1V9XH49-F1
#
_cell.length_a   1.000
_cell.length_b   1.000
_cell.length_c   1.000
_cell.angle_alpha   90.00
_cell.angle_beta   90.00
_cell.angle_gamma   90.00
#
_symmetry.space_group_name_H-M   'P 1'
#
loop_
_entity.id
_entity.type
_entity.pdbx_description
1 polymer ?
#
loop_
_entity_poly.entity_id
_entity_poly.type
_entity_poly.pdbx_seq_one_letter_code
_entity_poly.pdbx_strand_id
1 'polypeptide(L)'
;MMAVTFAAVFTLSTLCTLTLGNKSSGCGVLSNECANFILQDPQGPQMMALAMELSKSDPSDTQRAPLVCNNQSFDLSAPKWKLANQAIRKGLPEQILANMLEKSGQIKTNLPDPRFQKATQRILPAGNAPPKPEFQAAPSIPCSIVCTRAGEMNVRIGNLQLAMEQLTRLGHWMDAKTLKEMASMLRSAGMPVVQRGNYMTILPSDDFSLKNEMVMRIYALDGVPVRMQLSTGGRSFQLPGQEDHLNNMLAIDTGMAYPVMKLLAHHGIPAEFDCNKKTLTTALSANHPFAAPKANAPTTPIPAIAPEFVRIGSSVFNLPMQWLSVRDALQSNELPASKVQKVAEEREIAVPNDMQDIIFKKIMQMRDELMPVIRGNDCVFVLAGYPFSMDTQAESLSRALHEADVPRELVRDSLMRVSLEAKNTPSGLEVTLPSQQSCLINNVPKYKIFEYKIVKERNSVIVTAGLNSYRLPEDALDLKRAMDSGKVLPLELMDSLNKSDIPCNIDLTSGRMIMSIPKQQLTMALPMTGKTGKLKLHPLEGPLGTSYVLEYDGGRLHLPSQIDKLNQLIAQGTLNSYDVLHLFLQNTLAPYHFDRARKLHILEIAGQKLKILPTSLD
;
A
#
# COMPACT_ATOMS: atom_id res chain seq x y z
N MET A 1 16.30 -28.52 -26.33
CA MET A 1 15.82 -28.07 -25.01
C MET A 1 14.42 -27.44 -25.15
N MET A 2 13.46 -28.25 -25.65
CA MET A 2 12.12 -27.79 -26.07
C MET A 2 11.03 -28.84 -25.73
N ALA A 3 11.24 -29.62 -24.65
CA ALA A 3 10.40 -30.78 -24.32
C ALA A 3 9.73 -30.73 -22.94
N VAL A 4 10.00 -29.71 -22.10
CA VAL A 4 9.51 -29.68 -20.70
C VAL A 4 8.17 -28.96 -20.54
N THR A 5 7.79 -28.06 -21.47
CA THR A 5 6.52 -27.32 -21.40
C THR A 5 5.30 -28.10 -21.90
N PHE A 6 5.47 -29.15 -22.69
CA PHE A 6 4.34 -29.99 -23.12
C PHE A 6 3.91 -31.04 -22.07
N ALA A 7 4.80 -31.41 -21.16
CA ALA A 7 4.52 -32.45 -20.15
C ALA A 7 3.56 -31.96 -19.05
N ALA A 8 3.61 -30.69 -18.67
CA ALA A 8 2.76 -30.12 -17.61
C ALA A 8 1.29 -29.94 -18.05
N VAL A 9 1.03 -29.77 -19.34
CA VAL A 9 -0.34 -29.66 -19.88
C VAL A 9 -1.00 -31.03 -19.98
N PHE A 10 -0.23 -32.09 -20.29
CA PHE A 10 -0.74 -33.46 -20.36
C PHE A 10 -0.98 -34.10 -18.98
N THR A 11 -0.22 -33.73 -17.95
CA THR A 11 -0.41 -34.24 -16.58
C THR A 11 -1.65 -33.65 -15.89
N LEU A 12 -2.07 -32.44 -16.25
CA LEU A 12 -3.33 -31.87 -15.74
C LEU A 12 -4.57 -32.48 -16.40
N SER A 13 -4.52 -32.83 -17.70
CA SER A 13 -5.65 -33.49 -18.37
C SER A 13 -5.91 -34.88 -17.78
N THR A 14 -4.85 -35.57 -17.33
CA THR A 14 -4.93 -36.89 -16.68
C THR A 14 -5.34 -36.82 -15.21
N LEU A 15 -4.94 -35.79 -14.45
CA LEU A 15 -5.42 -35.60 -13.08
C LEU A 15 -6.92 -35.23 -13.01
N CYS A 16 -7.44 -34.50 -14.01
CA CYS A 16 -8.88 -34.23 -14.14
C CYS A 16 -9.68 -35.50 -14.51
N THR A 17 -9.08 -36.50 -15.15
CA THR A 17 -9.74 -37.78 -15.46
C THR A 17 -9.70 -38.77 -14.29
N LEU A 18 -8.72 -38.67 -13.38
CA LEU A 18 -8.52 -39.60 -12.27
C LEU A 18 -9.28 -39.24 -10.98
N THR A 19 -9.76 -38.00 -10.84
CA THR A 19 -10.47 -37.55 -9.61
C THR A 19 -11.99 -37.43 -9.75
N LEU A 20 -12.52 -37.51 -10.97
CA LEU A 20 -13.96 -37.43 -11.25
C LEU A 20 -14.34 -38.65 -12.09
N GLY A 21 -15.02 -39.61 -11.43
CA GLY A 21 -15.37 -40.90 -12.00
C GLY A 21 -16.01 -40.84 -13.39
N ASN A 22 -15.73 -41.88 -14.17
CA ASN A 22 -16.29 -42.14 -15.50
C ASN A 22 -17.81 -41.93 -15.54
N LYS A 23 -18.26 -40.75 -15.98
CA LYS A 23 -19.46 -40.46 -16.78
C LYS A 23 -19.72 -38.94 -16.83
N SER A 24 -19.01 -38.24 -17.70
CA SER A 24 -19.63 -37.14 -18.45
C SER A 24 -18.91 -36.94 -19.78
N SER A 25 -19.57 -37.35 -20.84
CA SER A 25 -19.26 -36.96 -22.21
C SER A 25 -19.52 -35.45 -22.35
N GLY A 26 -18.47 -34.67 -22.58
CA GLY A 26 -18.57 -33.27 -23.01
C GLY A 26 -18.14 -32.22 -22.00
N CYS A 27 -16.95 -32.32 -21.40
CA CYS A 27 -16.35 -31.16 -20.73
C CYS A 27 -15.56 -30.34 -21.76
N GLY A 28 -16.04 -29.15 -22.11
CA GLY A 28 -15.39 -28.25 -23.04
C GLY A 28 -14.01 -27.81 -22.55
N VAL A 29 -12.99 -27.90 -23.40
CA VAL A 29 -11.61 -27.53 -23.08
C VAL A 29 -11.52 -26.03 -22.75
N LEU A 30 -11.15 -25.68 -21.52
CA LEU A 30 -10.87 -24.30 -21.07
C LEU A 30 -9.80 -23.65 -21.96
N SER A 31 -9.84 -22.32 -22.21
CA SER A 31 -8.80 -21.65 -23.00
C SER A 31 -7.50 -21.58 -22.19
N ASN A 32 -6.36 -21.55 -22.87
CA ASN A 32 -5.05 -21.38 -22.22
C ASN A 32 -4.99 -20.07 -21.40
N GLU A 33 -5.75 -19.04 -21.80
CA GLU A 33 -5.91 -17.79 -21.04
C GLU A 33 -6.70 -17.99 -19.75
N CYS A 34 -7.82 -18.72 -19.76
CA CYS A 34 -8.56 -19.05 -18.54
C CYS A 34 -7.76 -19.98 -17.62
N ALA A 35 -7.02 -20.95 -18.18
CA ALA A 35 -6.17 -21.84 -17.41
C ALA A 35 -5.01 -21.09 -16.75
N ASN A 36 -4.34 -20.20 -17.49
CA ASN A 36 -3.27 -19.36 -16.95
C ASN A 36 -3.78 -18.38 -15.88
N PHE A 37 -4.96 -17.79 -16.08
CA PHE A 37 -5.57 -16.90 -15.10
C PHE A 37 -5.99 -17.65 -13.82
N ILE A 38 -6.59 -18.86 -13.95
CA ILE A 38 -6.93 -19.71 -12.78
C ILE A 38 -5.68 -20.15 -12.01
N LEU A 39 -4.54 -20.32 -12.67
CA LEU A 39 -3.29 -20.73 -12.04
C LEU A 39 -2.48 -19.57 -11.42
N GLN A 40 -2.72 -18.33 -11.84
CA GLN A 40 -1.96 -17.15 -11.43
C GLN A 40 -2.74 -16.22 -10.49
N ASP A 41 -4.07 -16.33 -10.42
CA ASP A 41 -4.92 -15.51 -9.54
C ASP A 41 -5.18 -16.21 -8.19
N PRO A 42 -5.03 -15.53 -7.03
CA PRO A 42 -5.40 -16.06 -5.72
C PRO A 42 -6.89 -16.48 -5.60
N GLN A 43 -7.77 -16.03 -6.49
CA GLN A 43 -9.17 -16.47 -6.61
C GLN A 43 -9.36 -17.69 -7.53
N GLY A 44 -8.28 -18.26 -8.09
CA GLY A 44 -8.27 -19.40 -9.01
C GLY A 44 -9.17 -20.58 -8.62
N PRO A 45 -9.15 -21.07 -7.37
CA PRO A 45 -10.06 -22.14 -6.93
C PRO A 45 -11.55 -21.77 -7.03
N GLN A 46 -11.90 -20.50 -6.78
CA GLN A 46 -13.28 -20.00 -6.86
C GLN A 46 -13.73 -19.83 -8.32
N MET A 47 -12.80 -19.45 -9.19
CA MET A 47 -12.99 -19.37 -10.64
C MET A 47 -13.21 -20.74 -11.29
N MET A 48 -12.45 -21.75 -10.84
CA MET A 48 -12.64 -23.14 -11.27
C MET A 48 -14.02 -23.67 -10.85
N ALA A 49 -14.44 -23.37 -9.62
CA ALA A 49 -15.77 -23.72 -9.13
C ALA A 49 -16.89 -23.02 -9.95
N LEU A 50 -16.72 -21.74 -10.28
CA LEU A 50 -17.65 -21.00 -11.13
C LEU A 50 -17.73 -21.60 -12.54
N ALA A 51 -16.59 -21.91 -13.16
CA ALA A 51 -16.54 -22.52 -14.49
C ALA A 51 -17.21 -23.90 -14.52
N MET A 52 -16.95 -24.74 -13.50
CA MET A 52 -17.62 -26.03 -13.34
C MET A 52 -19.14 -25.86 -13.19
N GLU A 53 -19.61 -24.90 -12.39
CA GLU A 53 -21.04 -24.69 -12.19
C GLU A 53 -21.75 -24.17 -13.46
N LEU A 54 -21.09 -23.28 -14.21
CA LEU A 54 -21.61 -22.75 -15.48
C LEU A 54 -21.67 -23.83 -16.57
N SER A 55 -20.76 -24.82 -16.54
CA SER A 55 -20.72 -25.95 -17.48
C SER A 55 -21.78 -27.04 -17.25
N LYS A 56 -22.48 -27.05 -16.11
CA LYS A 56 -23.55 -28.03 -15.85
C LYS A 56 -24.72 -27.80 -16.82
N SER A 57 -25.27 -28.87 -17.41
CA SER A 57 -26.45 -28.75 -18.26
C SER A 57 -27.67 -28.31 -17.45
N ASP A 58 -28.39 -27.27 -17.91
CA ASP A 58 -29.65 -26.86 -17.28
C ASP A 58 -30.79 -27.82 -17.68
N PRO A 59 -31.76 -28.08 -16.78
CA PRO A 59 -32.99 -28.79 -17.14
C PRO A 59 -33.72 -28.05 -18.27
N SER A 60 -34.32 -28.81 -19.21
CA SER A 60 -34.94 -28.30 -20.44
C SER A 60 -36.08 -27.30 -20.23
N ASP A 61 -36.62 -27.16 -19.00
CA ASP A 61 -37.81 -26.36 -18.66
C ASP A 61 -37.51 -25.15 -17.75
N THR A 62 -36.25 -24.72 -17.67
CA THR A 62 -35.83 -23.66 -16.74
C THR A 62 -35.96 -22.26 -17.37
N GLN A 63 -36.66 -21.34 -16.71
CA GLN A 63 -36.73 -19.92 -17.11
C GLN A 63 -35.32 -19.31 -17.24
N ARG A 64 -35.05 -18.67 -18.39
CA ARG A 64 -33.76 -18.05 -18.71
C ARG A 64 -33.84 -16.54 -18.65
N ALA A 65 -32.79 -15.90 -18.14
CA ALA A 65 -32.64 -14.46 -18.04
C ALA A 65 -31.40 -14.02 -18.85
N PRO A 66 -31.50 -12.93 -19.63
CA PRO A 66 -30.37 -12.45 -20.41
C PRO A 66 -29.32 -11.79 -19.53
N LEU A 67 -28.05 -12.09 -19.80
CA LEU A 67 -26.89 -11.42 -19.23
C LEU A 67 -26.07 -10.80 -20.37
N VAL A 68 -25.86 -9.48 -20.31
CA VAL A 68 -24.95 -8.79 -21.23
C VAL A 68 -23.58 -8.71 -20.58
N CYS A 69 -22.57 -9.29 -21.24
CA CYS A 69 -21.20 -9.32 -20.76
C CYS A 69 -20.27 -9.20 -21.96
N ASN A 70 -19.33 -8.23 -21.93
CA ASN A 70 -18.41 -7.97 -23.05
C ASN A 70 -19.13 -7.78 -24.41
N ASN A 71 -20.20 -6.98 -24.43
CA ASN A 71 -21.06 -6.72 -25.61
C ASN A 71 -21.73 -7.97 -26.23
N GLN A 72 -21.74 -9.11 -25.54
CA GLN A 72 -22.43 -10.33 -25.96
C GLN A 72 -23.57 -10.64 -24.98
N SER A 73 -24.70 -11.15 -25.50
CA SER A 73 -25.86 -11.56 -24.70
C SER A 73 -25.89 -13.08 -24.54
N PHE A 74 -26.01 -13.54 -23.29
CA PHE A 74 -26.12 -14.95 -22.94
C PHE A 74 -27.43 -15.22 -22.20
N ASP A 75 -28.18 -16.23 -22.62
CA ASP A 75 -29.40 -16.66 -21.94
C ASP A 75 -29.11 -17.71 -20.87
N LEU A 76 -29.10 -17.29 -19.61
CA LEU A 76 -28.69 -18.12 -18.47
C LEU A 76 -29.89 -18.51 -17.62
N SER A 77 -29.89 -19.72 -17.06
CA SER A 77 -30.84 -20.07 -16.00
C SER A 77 -30.71 -19.10 -14.81
N ALA A 78 -31.80 -18.85 -14.09
CA ALA A 78 -31.79 -17.97 -12.91
C ALA A 78 -30.63 -18.22 -11.90
N PRO A 79 -30.26 -19.47 -11.55
CA PRO A 79 -29.10 -19.72 -10.68
C PRO A 79 -27.76 -19.32 -11.31
N LYS A 80 -27.55 -19.62 -12.61
CA LYS A 80 -26.33 -19.23 -13.33
C LYS A 80 -26.23 -17.72 -13.53
N TRP A 81 -27.35 -17.06 -13.81
CA TRP A 81 -27.43 -15.60 -13.93
C TRP A 81 -27.04 -14.92 -12.61
N LYS A 82 -27.50 -15.45 -11.46
CA LYS A 82 -27.11 -14.94 -10.13
C LYS A 82 -25.62 -15.14 -9.86
N LEU A 83 -25.07 -16.32 -10.17
CA LEU A 83 -23.65 -16.62 -10.00
C LEU A 83 -22.76 -15.73 -10.88
N ALA A 84 -23.13 -15.54 -12.14
CA ALA A 84 -22.41 -14.68 -13.07
C ALA A 84 -22.42 -13.20 -12.62
N ASN A 85 -23.56 -12.67 -12.19
CA ASN A 85 -23.63 -11.31 -11.62
C ASN A 85 -22.86 -11.16 -10.31
N GLN A 86 -22.86 -12.19 -9.46
CA GLN A 86 -22.07 -12.17 -8.23
C GLN A 86 -20.57 -12.18 -8.54
N ALA A 87 -20.13 -12.89 -9.58
CA ALA A 87 -18.75 -12.89 -10.03
C ALA A 87 -18.32 -11.52 -10.59
N ILE A 88 -19.17 -10.88 -11.42
CA ILE A 88 -18.92 -9.50 -11.91
C ILE A 88 -18.78 -8.54 -10.72
N ARG A 89 -19.68 -8.62 -9.73
CA ARG A 89 -19.62 -7.78 -8.51
C ARG A 89 -18.37 -8.02 -7.66
N LYS A 90 -17.76 -9.20 -7.74
CA LYS A 90 -16.51 -9.53 -7.05
C LYS A 90 -15.26 -9.13 -7.84
N GLY A 91 -15.43 -8.44 -8.98
CA GLY A 91 -14.33 -7.91 -9.78
C GLY A 91 -13.86 -8.84 -10.89
N LEU A 92 -14.63 -9.88 -11.26
CA LEU A 92 -14.29 -10.74 -12.39
C LEU A 92 -14.33 -9.94 -13.71
N PRO A 93 -13.24 -9.88 -14.51
CA PRO A 93 -13.27 -9.21 -15.80
C PRO A 93 -14.32 -9.82 -16.75
N GLU A 94 -15.16 -8.96 -17.34
CA GLU A 94 -16.25 -9.38 -18.23
C GLU A 94 -15.78 -10.22 -19.42
N GLN A 95 -14.57 -9.94 -19.94
CA GLN A 95 -13.99 -10.71 -21.04
C GLN A 95 -13.73 -12.18 -20.67
N ILE A 96 -13.30 -12.44 -19.42
CA ILE A 96 -13.04 -13.79 -18.92
C ILE A 96 -14.35 -14.53 -18.69
N LEU A 97 -15.35 -13.84 -18.12
CA LEU A 97 -16.68 -14.41 -17.92
C LEU A 97 -17.37 -14.75 -19.25
N ALA A 98 -17.29 -13.88 -20.25
CA ALA A 98 -17.81 -14.14 -21.59
C ALA A 98 -17.16 -15.38 -22.23
N ASN A 99 -15.84 -15.55 -22.07
CA ASN A 99 -15.13 -16.73 -22.55
C ASN A 99 -15.56 -18.03 -21.84
N MET A 100 -15.85 -17.97 -20.53
CA MET A 100 -16.39 -19.12 -19.77
C MET A 100 -17.83 -19.48 -20.19
N LEU A 101 -18.66 -18.47 -20.44
CA LEU A 101 -20.04 -18.65 -20.88
C LEU A 101 -20.11 -19.23 -22.30
N GLU A 102 -19.22 -18.80 -23.21
CA GLU A 102 -19.12 -19.34 -24.55
C GLU A 102 -18.69 -20.83 -24.56
N LYS A 103 -17.74 -21.19 -23.70
CA LYS A 103 -17.23 -22.57 -23.62
C LYS A 103 -18.13 -23.53 -22.84
N SER A 104 -19.00 -23.02 -21.98
CA SER A 104 -20.01 -23.82 -21.28
C SER A 104 -21.20 -24.21 -22.17
N GLY A 105 -21.16 -23.91 -23.47
CA GLY A 105 -22.18 -24.28 -24.43
C GLY A 105 -23.48 -23.47 -24.29
N GLN A 106 -23.44 -22.33 -23.60
CA GLN A 106 -24.60 -21.44 -23.52
C GLN A 106 -24.86 -20.82 -24.89
N ILE A 107 -26.11 -20.86 -25.31
CA ILE A 107 -26.51 -20.43 -26.66
C ILE A 107 -26.30 -18.93 -26.77
N LYS A 108 -25.41 -18.52 -27.68
CA LYS A 108 -25.31 -17.12 -28.13
C LYS A 108 -26.61 -16.77 -28.84
N THR A 109 -27.40 -15.88 -28.24
CA THR A 109 -28.54 -15.30 -28.94
C THR A 109 -28.02 -14.23 -29.88
N ASN A 110 -27.88 -14.57 -31.17
CA ASN A 110 -27.71 -13.59 -32.25
C ASN A 110 -29.03 -12.86 -32.50
N LEU A 111 -29.56 -12.19 -31.48
CA LEU A 111 -30.64 -11.23 -31.65
C LEU A 111 -29.99 -9.89 -32.02
N PRO A 112 -30.43 -9.23 -33.11
CA PRO A 112 -30.05 -7.84 -33.34
C PRO A 112 -30.45 -7.03 -32.12
N ASP A 113 -29.59 -6.08 -31.76
CA ASP A 113 -29.78 -5.12 -30.67
C ASP A 113 -31.27 -4.71 -30.54
N PRO A 114 -31.93 -4.96 -29.40
CA PRO A 114 -33.34 -4.56 -29.20
C PRO A 114 -33.56 -3.04 -29.28
N ARG A 115 -32.50 -2.25 -29.51
CA ARG A 115 -32.55 -0.82 -29.85
C ARG A 115 -33.18 -0.48 -31.21
N PHE A 116 -33.55 -1.45 -32.07
CA PHE A 116 -34.14 -1.17 -33.39
C PHE A 116 -35.55 -1.73 -33.68
N GLN A 117 -36.28 -2.25 -32.69
CA GLN A 117 -37.72 -2.50 -32.87
C GLN A 117 -38.55 -1.34 -32.34
N LYS A 118 -39.30 -0.69 -33.25
CA LYS A 118 -40.36 0.27 -32.91
C LYS A 118 -41.24 -0.35 -31.80
N ALA A 119 -41.29 0.31 -30.65
CA ALA A 119 -42.13 -0.10 -29.55
C ALA A 119 -43.62 0.00 -29.97
N THR A 120 -44.25 -1.14 -30.20
CA THR A 120 -45.70 -1.25 -30.12
C THR A 120 -46.08 -1.01 -28.65
N GLN A 121 -46.84 0.05 -28.41
CA GLN A 121 -47.36 0.40 -27.08
C GLN A 121 -48.07 -0.81 -26.48
N ARG A 122 -47.48 -1.41 -25.44
CA ARG A 122 -48.17 -2.36 -24.57
C ARG A 122 -48.45 -1.64 -23.27
N ILE A 123 -49.69 -1.18 -23.15
CA ILE A 123 -50.27 -0.70 -21.89
C ILE A 123 -50.32 -1.91 -20.95
N LEU A 124 -49.51 -1.90 -19.89
CA LEU A 124 -49.68 -2.80 -18.75
C LEU A 124 -50.45 -2.06 -17.65
N PRO A 125 -51.43 -2.70 -17.01
CA PRO A 125 -52.32 -2.07 -16.05
C PRO A 125 -51.58 -1.67 -14.77
N ALA A 126 -51.93 -0.50 -14.25
CA ALA A 126 -51.40 0.06 -13.02
C ALA A 126 -51.73 -0.86 -11.83
N GLY A 127 -50.69 -1.44 -11.23
CA GLY A 127 -50.77 -2.12 -9.95
C GLY A 127 -49.42 -2.01 -9.25
N ASN A 128 -49.37 -1.17 -8.22
CA ASN A 128 -48.27 -1.00 -7.27
C ASN A 128 -47.03 -0.22 -7.76
N ALA A 129 -47.22 1.05 -8.12
CA ALA A 129 -46.13 2.03 -8.05
C ALA A 129 -46.10 2.65 -6.64
N PRO A 130 -44.91 2.83 -6.02
CA PRO A 130 -44.80 3.53 -4.74
C PRO A 130 -45.28 4.99 -4.86
N PRO A 131 -45.78 5.59 -3.77
CA PRO A 131 -46.40 6.91 -3.80
C PRO A 131 -45.42 7.95 -4.35
N LYS A 132 -45.87 8.65 -5.39
CA LYS A 132 -45.13 9.70 -6.09
C LYS A 132 -44.99 10.89 -5.13
N PRO A 133 -43.77 11.36 -4.80
CA PRO A 133 -43.63 12.59 -4.04
C PRO A 133 -44.18 13.76 -4.86
N GLU A 134 -45.16 14.47 -4.31
CA GLU A 134 -45.69 15.71 -4.91
C GLU A 134 -44.61 16.79 -4.85
N PHE A 135 -44.05 17.15 -6.00
CA PHE A 135 -43.25 18.35 -6.15
C PHE A 135 -44.20 19.51 -6.51
N GLN A 136 -44.46 20.40 -5.56
CA GLN A 136 -45.18 21.65 -5.83
C GLN A 136 -44.35 22.52 -6.80
N ALA A 137 -45.02 23.09 -7.79
CA ALA A 137 -44.43 23.97 -8.79
C ALA A 137 -43.97 25.30 -8.14
N ALA A 138 -42.70 25.34 -7.72
CA ALA A 138 -41.99 26.52 -7.23
C ALA A 138 -40.56 26.57 -7.84
N PRO A 139 -39.91 27.74 -7.88
CA PRO A 139 -38.91 28.10 -8.89
C PRO A 139 -37.60 27.31 -8.69
N SER A 140 -37.02 26.83 -9.80
CA SER A 140 -35.73 26.12 -9.89
C SER A 140 -35.47 25.10 -8.78
N ILE A 141 -35.74 23.82 -9.06
CA ILE A 141 -35.50 22.74 -8.10
C ILE A 141 -34.01 22.76 -7.69
N PRO A 142 -33.70 22.86 -6.38
CA PRO A 142 -32.32 22.93 -5.90
C PRO A 142 -31.59 21.63 -6.25
N CYS A 143 -30.47 21.77 -6.96
CA CYS A 143 -29.66 20.65 -7.43
C CYS A 143 -28.23 20.83 -6.90
N SER A 144 -27.74 19.83 -6.16
CA SER A 144 -26.36 19.83 -5.66
C SER A 144 -25.69 18.47 -5.86
N ILE A 145 -24.37 18.50 -6.00
CA ILE A 145 -23.52 17.30 -6.00
C ILE A 145 -22.98 17.17 -4.58
N VAL A 146 -23.11 15.99 -3.99
CA VAL A 146 -22.74 15.73 -2.58
C VAL A 146 -21.74 14.60 -2.52
N CYS A 147 -20.62 14.84 -1.85
CA CYS A 147 -19.60 13.84 -1.54
C CYS A 147 -19.68 13.48 -0.06
N THR A 148 -19.72 12.19 0.25
CA THR A 148 -19.78 11.70 1.64
C THR A 148 -18.39 11.37 2.19
N ARG A 149 -18.27 11.16 3.51
CA ARG A 149 -17.03 10.66 4.14
C ARG A 149 -16.62 9.29 3.62
N ALA A 150 -17.57 8.50 3.11
CA ALA A 150 -17.32 7.20 2.50
C ALA A 150 -16.79 7.31 1.05
N GLY A 151 -16.65 8.53 0.51
CA GLY A 151 -16.21 8.77 -0.85
C GLY A 151 -17.29 8.54 -1.91
N GLU A 152 -18.54 8.40 -1.49
CA GLU A 152 -19.67 8.24 -2.41
C GLU A 152 -20.12 9.59 -2.97
N MET A 153 -20.35 9.64 -4.28
CA MET A 153 -20.95 10.80 -4.95
C MET A 153 -22.44 10.57 -5.16
N ASN A 154 -23.23 11.54 -4.71
CA ASN A 154 -24.67 11.56 -4.84
C ASN A 154 -25.12 12.88 -5.49
N VAL A 155 -26.26 12.86 -6.18
CA VAL A 155 -26.97 14.07 -6.60
C VAL A 155 -28.12 14.29 -5.64
N ARG A 156 -28.20 15.49 -5.05
CA ARG A 156 -29.31 15.93 -4.22
C ARG A 156 -30.20 16.87 -5.02
N ILE A 157 -31.50 16.61 -4.95
CA ILE A 157 -32.55 17.24 -5.74
C ILE A 157 -33.71 17.55 -4.79
N GLY A 158 -33.76 18.78 -4.27
CA GLY A 158 -34.61 19.07 -3.11
C GLY A 158 -34.29 18.13 -1.95
N ASN A 159 -35.29 17.35 -1.53
CA ASN A 159 -35.15 16.38 -0.45
C ASN A 159 -34.72 14.98 -0.92
N LEU A 160 -34.61 14.76 -2.23
CA LEU A 160 -34.25 13.47 -2.80
C LEU A 160 -32.73 13.40 -3.00
N GLN A 161 -32.08 12.41 -2.39
CA GLN A 161 -30.66 12.13 -2.61
C GLN A 161 -30.52 10.81 -3.37
N LEU A 162 -29.87 10.84 -4.53
CA LEU A 162 -29.71 9.69 -5.41
C LEU A 162 -28.23 9.43 -5.65
N ALA A 163 -27.84 8.15 -5.60
CA ALA A 163 -26.55 7.72 -6.09
C ALA A 163 -26.43 8.00 -7.60
N MET A 164 -25.22 8.33 -8.06
CA MET A 164 -24.94 8.64 -9.46
C MET A 164 -25.41 7.54 -10.44
N GLU A 165 -25.34 6.27 -10.02
CA GLU A 165 -25.80 5.10 -10.80
C GLU A 165 -27.33 5.07 -10.99
N GLN A 166 -28.08 5.71 -10.08
CA GLN A 166 -29.53 5.69 -10.05
C GLN A 166 -30.17 6.86 -10.82
N LEU A 167 -29.37 7.70 -11.49
CA LEU A 167 -29.88 8.84 -12.27
C LEU A 167 -30.81 8.41 -13.42
N THR A 168 -30.66 7.18 -13.92
CA THR A 168 -31.58 6.58 -14.91
C THR A 168 -33.03 6.50 -14.40
N ARG A 169 -33.22 6.40 -13.08
CA ARG A 169 -34.53 6.25 -12.44
C ARG A 169 -35.28 7.57 -12.29
N LEU A 170 -34.60 8.71 -12.43
CA LEU A 170 -35.19 10.06 -12.29
C LEU A 170 -36.39 10.32 -13.21
N GLY A 171 -36.41 9.66 -14.38
CA GLY A 171 -37.52 9.68 -15.33
C GLY A 171 -38.88 9.24 -14.79
N HIS A 172 -38.91 8.50 -13.67
CA HIS A 172 -40.15 8.02 -13.06
C HIS A 172 -40.74 9.05 -12.08
N TRP A 173 -39.92 9.97 -11.57
CA TRP A 173 -40.30 10.93 -10.53
C TRP A 173 -40.50 12.34 -11.08
N MET A 174 -39.86 12.68 -12.19
CA MET A 174 -39.81 14.04 -12.74
C MET A 174 -40.32 14.08 -14.18
N ASP A 175 -40.87 15.22 -14.59
CA ASP A 175 -41.30 15.47 -15.96
C ASP A 175 -40.10 15.82 -16.87
N ALA A 176 -40.30 15.66 -18.19
CA ALA A 176 -39.24 15.83 -19.18
C ALA A 176 -38.63 17.25 -19.20
N LYS A 177 -39.41 18.27 -18.86
CA LYS A 177 -38.96 19.67 -18.82
C LYS A 177 -37.99 19.89 -17.66
N THR A 178 -38.37 19.45 -16.46
CA THR A 178 -37.52 19.51 -15.27
C THR A 178 -36.22 18.72 -15.46
N LEU A 179 -36.29 17.50 -16.02
CA LEU A 179 -35.10 16.71 -16.32
C LEU A 179 -34.13 17.42 -17.27
N LYS A 180 -34.67 18.18 -18.23
CA LYS A 180 -33.86 18.97 -19.17
C LYS A 180 -33.15 20.13 -18.50
N GLU A 181 -33.84 20.85 -17.62
CA GLU A 181 -33.26 21.93 -16.83
C GLU A 181 -32.15 21.38 -15.91
N MET A 182 -32.40 20.26 -15.25
CA MET A 182 -31.41 19.57 -14.43
C MET A 182 -30.18 19.07 -15.19
N ALA A 183 -30.39 18.43 -16.34
CA ALA A 183 -29.29 17.98 -17.18
C ALA A 183 -28.45 19.16 -17.69
N SER A 184 -29.06 20.35 -17.86
CA SER A 184 -28.35 21.58 -18.18
C SER A 184 -27.52 22.08 -17.00
N MET A 185 -28.08 22.09 -15.78
CA MET A 185 -27.37 22.50 -14.56
C MET A 185 -26.17 21.59 -14.26
N LEU A 186 -26.35 20.27 -14.33
CA LEU A 186 -25.27 19.30 -14.11
C LEU A 186 -24.17 19.41 -15.19
N ARG A 187 -24.54 19.63 -16.46
CA ARG A 187 -23.54 19.91 -17.52
C ARG A 187 -22.79 21.20 -17.28
N SER A 188 -23.45 22.24 -16.76
CA SER A 188 -22.81 23.50 -16.37
C SER A 188 -21.92 23.40 -15.13
N ALA A 189 -21.93 22.26 -14.45
CA ALA A 189 -20.98 21.91 -13.38
C ALA A 189 -19.85 21.00 -13.91
N GLY A 190 -19.80 20.69 -15.21
CA GLY A 190 -18.79 19.81 -15.82
C GLY A 190 -19.13 18.32 -15.76
N MET A 191 -20.35 17.95 -15.35
CA MET A 191 -20.77 16.55 -15.29
C MET A 191 -21.17 16.05 -16.70
N PRO A 192 -20.66 14.90 -17.17
CA PRO A 192 -20.87 14.39 -18.54
C PRO A 192 -22.25 13.71 -18.67
N VAL A 193 -23.31 14.49 -18.50
CA VAL A 193 -24.69 13.97 -18.50
C VAL A 193 -25.29 14.03 -19.89
N VAL A 194 -25.89 12.93 -20.34
CA VAL A 194 -26.72 12.85 -21.54
C VAL A 194 -28.17 12.59 -21.16
N GLN A 195 -29.08 13.37 -21.73
CA GLN A 195 -30.52 13.16 -21.62
C GLN A 195 -31.05 12.56 -22.94
N ARG A 196 -31.79 11.45 -22.84
CA ARG A 196 -32.54 10.85 -23.95
C ARG A 196 -34.00 10.62 -23.52
N GLY A 197 -34.89 11.52 -23.95
CA GLY A 197 -36.29 11.50 -23.50
C GLY A 197 -36.41 11.71 -21.99
N ASN A 198 -37.03 10.77 -21.30
CA ASN A 198 -37.19 10.77 -19.83
C ASN A 198 -36.00 10.11 -19.10
N TYR A 199 -34.96 9.67 -19.80
CA TYR A 199 -33.79 9.05 -19.19
C TYR A 199 -32.61 10.00 -19.15
N MET A 200 -31.90 9.99 -18.02
CA MET A 200 -30.68 10.73 -17.80
C MET A 200 -29.57 9.77 -17.39
N THR A 201 -28.43 9.82 -18.07
CA THR A 201 -27.28 8.93 -17.83
C THR A 201 -25.99 9.71 -17.82
N ILE A 202 -25.04 9.27 -16.98
CA ILE A 202 -23.67 9.76 -17.01
C ILE A 202 -22.93 8.98 -18.09
N LEU A 203 -22.28 9.66 -19.03
CA LEU A 203 -21.36 9.00 -19.94
C LEU A 203 -20.07 8.65 -19.18
N PRO A 204 -19.49 7.46 -19.39
CA PRO A 204 -18.13 7.21 -18.96
C PRO A 204 -17.23 8.22 -19.67
N SER A 205 -16.65 9.15 -18.91
CA SER A 205 -15.67 10.10 -19.44
C SER A 205 -14.30 9.43 -19.44
N ASP A 206 -13.85 9.02 -20.62
CA ASP A 206 -12.50 8.47 -20.84
C ASP A 206 -11.43 9.56 -21.03
N ASP A 207 -11.83 10.82 -21.25
CA ASP A 207 -10.88 11.92 -21.52
C ASP A 207 -11.05 13.08 -20.54
N PHE A 208 -10.22 13.11 -19.49
CA PHE A 208 -9.79 14.39 -18.95
C PHE A 208 -8.82 14.99 -19.95
N SER A 209 -9.31 15.87 -20.83
CA SER A 209 -8.46 16.67 -21.71
C SER A 209 -7.35 17.31 -20.88
N LEU A 210 -6.10 16.93 -21.21
CA LEU A 210 -4.77 17.35 -20.73
C LEU A 210 -4.52 18.87 -20.55
N LYS A 211 -5.53 19.73 -20.67
CA LYS A 211 -5.36 21.18 -20.65
C LYS A 211 -5.25 21.80 -19.26
N ASN A 212 -5.73 21.14 -18.20
CA ASN A 212 -5.64 21.65 -16.83
C ASN A 212 -5.24 20.53 -15.86
N GLU A 213 -3.94 20.33 -15.65
CA GLU A 213 -3.44 19.44 -14.60
C GLU A 213 -3.97 19.93 -13.24
N MET A 214 -4.82 19.12 -12.61
CA MET A 214 -5.38 19.38 -11.28
C MET A 214 -4.59 18.60 -10.25
N VAL A 215 -3.91 19.30 -9.34
CA VAL A 215 -3.12 18.70 -8.27
C VAL A 215 -3.75 19.05 -6.93
N MET A 216 -4.15 18.04 -6.15
CA MET A 216 -4.70 18.23 -4.80
C MET A 216 -3.70 17.70 -3.76
N ARG A 217 -3.36 18.53 -2.77
CA ARG A 217 -2.55 18.12 -1.60
C ARG A 217 -3.39 18.22 -0.35
N ILE A 218 -3.52 17.12 0.39
CA ILE A 218 -4.34 17.06 1.61
C ILE A 218 -3.40 16.93 2.82
N TYR A 219 -3.63 17.76 3.82
CA TYR A 219 -2.96 17.76 5.10
C TYR A 219 -3.97 17.27 6.15
N ALA A 220 -3.69 16.11 6.73
CA ALA A 220 -4.51 15.48 7.75
C ALA A 220 -3.84 15.55 9.13
N LEU A 221 -4.66 15.67 10.18
CA LEU A 221 -4.28 15.54 11.59
C LEU A 221 -5.12 14.40 12.15
N ASP A 222 -4.48 13.39 12.75
CA ASP A 222 -5.16 12.20 13.29
C ASP A 222 -6.11 11.50 12.29
N GLY A 223 -5.70 11.47 11.01
CA GLY A 223 -6.50 10.87 9.93
C GLY A 223 -7.70 11.70 9.47
N VAL A 224 -7.94 12.87 10.07
CA VAL A 224 -8.98 13.81 9.66
C VAL A 224 -8.38 14.89 8.77
N PRO A 225 -8.92 15.15 7.55
CA PRO A 225 -8.43 16.20 6.68
C PRO A 225 -8.70 17.58 7.33
N VAL A 226 -7.62 18.31 7.64
CA VAL A 226 -7.69 19.63 8.28
C VAL A 226 -7.44 20.75 7.27
N ARG A 227 -6.63 20.48 6.25
CA ARG A 227 -6.28 21.47 5.21
C ARG A 227 -6.09 20.80 3.86
N MET A 228 -6.47 21.46 2.78
CA MET A 228 -6.18 21.04 1.41
C MET A 228 -5.64 22.20 0.58
N GLN A 229 -4.81 21.88 -0.40
CA GLN A 229 -4.32 22.80 -1.41
C GLN A 229 -4.68 22.24 -2.79
N LEU A 230 -5.54 22.92 -3.53
CA LEU A 230 -5.94 22.57 -4.89
C LEU A 230 -5.20 23.49 -5.88
N SER A 231 -4.40 22.91 -6.76
CA SER A 231 -3.71 23.63 -7.84
C SER A 231 -4.32 23.28 -9.19
N THR A 232 -4.73 24.28 -9.96
CA THR A 232 -5.26 24.11 -11.31
C THR A 232 -4.96 25.33 -12.17
N GLY A 233 -4.57 25.12 -13.43
CA GLY A 233 -4.29 26.22 -14.38
C GLY A 233 -3.26 27.23 -13.87
N GLY A 234 -2.25 26.77 -13.11
CA GLY A 234 -1.21 27.62 -12.50
C GLY A 234 -1.66 28.43 -11.27
N ARG A 235 -2.91 28.27 -10.80
CA ARG A 235 -3.43 28.89 -9.58
C ARG A 235 -3.53 27.85 -8.47
N SER A 236 -3.32 28.25 -7.23
CA SER A 236 -3.41 27.38 -6.05
C SER A 236 -4.39 27.98 -5.05
N PHE A 237 -5.30 27.16 -4.55
CA PHE A 237 -6.31 27.50 -3.56
C PHE A 237 -6.12 26.66 -2.30
N GLN A 238 -6.08 27.28 -1.13
CA GLN A 238 -5.93 26.60 0.15
C GLN A 238 -7.22 26.64 0.96
N LEU A 239 -7.75 25.49 1.35
CA LEU A 239 -8.90 25.36 2.24
C LEU A 239 -8.47 24.73 3.58
N PRO A 240 -9.01 25.15 4.73
CA PRO A 240 -9.90 26.31 4.87
C PRO A 240 -9.17 27.65 4.67
N GLY A 241 -9.88 28.69 4.21
CA GLY A 241 -9.40 30.08 4.14
C GLY A 241 -9.40 30.76 2.77
N GLN A 242 -9.58 30.02 1.67
CA GLN A 242 -9.67 30.57 0.30
C GLN A 242 -10.90 30.05 -0.47
N GLU A 243 -11.96 29.70 0.25
CA GLU A 243 -13.25 29.22 -0.29
C GLU A 243 -13.81 30.19 -1.34
N ASP A 244 -13.82 31.48 -1.05
CA ASP A 244 -14.36 32.51 -1.95
C ASP A 244 -13.57 32.59 -3.26
N HIS A 245 -12.24 32.45 -3.20
CA HIS A 245 -11.39 32.48 -4.38
C HIS A 245 -11.61 31.23 -5.25
N LEU A 246 -11.78 30.08 -4.61
CA LEU A 246 -12.11 28.83 -5.29
C LEU A 246 -13.50 28.89 -5.92
N ASN A 247 -14.50 29.39 -5.19
CA ASN A 247 -15.86 29.54 -5.68
C ASN A 247 -15.94 30.53 -6.85
N ASN A 248 -15.18 31.63 -6.80
CA ASN A 248 -15.06 32.55 -7.93
C ASN A 248 -14.44 31.87 -9.16
N MET A 249 -13.44 31.00 -8.98
CA MET A 249 -12.87 30.22 -10.07
C MET A 249 -13.89 29.24 -10.65
N LEU A 250 -14.59 28.48 -9.81
CA LEU A 250 -15.63 27.53 -10.23
C LEU A 250 -16.84 28.21 -10.89
N ALA A 251 -17.12 29.46 -10.54
CA ALA A 251 -18.16 30.25 -11.18
C ALA A 251 -17.78 30.67 -12.60
N ILE A 252 -16.49 30.95 -12.84
CA ILE A 252 -15.91 31.36 -14.13
C ILE A 252 -15.67 30.14 -15.03
N ASP A 253 -15.07 29.07 -14.49
CA ASP A 253 -14.77 27.84 -15.21
C ASP A 253 -15.80 26.74 -14.87
N THR A 254 -16.92 26.78 -15.60
CA THR A 254 -18.08 25.89 -15.43
C THR A 254 -17.77 24.41 -15.68
N GLY A 255 -16.59 24.06 -16.19
CA GLY A 255 -16.17 22.66 -16.40
C GLY A 255 -15.51 22.00 -15.18
N MET A 256 -15.15 22.77 -14.16
CA MET A 256 -14.19 22.33 -13.13
C MET A 256 -14.83 21.80 -11.84
N ALA A 257 -16.10 22.10 -11.59
CA ALA A 257 -16.75 21.73 -10.34
C ALA A 257 -16.86 20.21 -10.17
N TYR A 258 -17.32 19.48 -11.18
CA TYR A 258 -17.44 18.03 -11.15
C TYR A 258 -16.08 17.30 -11.00
N PRO A 259 -15.02 17.67 -11.76
CA PRO A 259 -13.65 17.16 -11.51
C PRO A 259 -13.16 17.38 -10.08
N VAL A 260 -13.36 18.59 -9.52
CA VAL A 260 -12.98 18.89 -8.14
C VAL A 260 -13.77 18.03 -7.15
N MET A 261 -15.08 17.87 -7.37
CA MET A 261 -15.93 17.03 -6.54
C MET A 261 -15.54 15.55 -6.60
N LYS A 262 -15.13 15.05 -7.78
CA LYS A 262 -14.63 13.68 -7.95
C LYS A 262 -13.32 13.45 -7.19
N LEU A 263 -12.41 14.42 -7.20
CA LEU A 263 -11.18 14.38 -6.41
C LEU A 263 -11.47 14.41 -4.90
N LEU A 264 -12.41 15.25 -4.45
CA LEU A 264 -12.80 15.30 -3.04
C LEU A 264 -13.45 13.99 -2.57
N ALA A 265 -14.31 13.39 -3.39
CA ALA A 265 -14.89 12.08 -3.13
C ALA A 265 -13.83 10.97 -3.03
N HIS A 266 -12.86 10.97 -3.95
CA HIS A 266 -11.76 9.99 -3.94
C HIS A 266 -10.99 9.99 -2.62
N HIS A 267 -10.85 11.15 -1.98
CA HIS A 267 -10.17 11.31 -0.71
C HIS A 267 -11.12 11.35 0.52
N GLY A 268 -12.40 11.00 0.36
CA GLY A 268 -13.37 10.96 1.45
C GLY A 268 -13.63 12.31 2.12
N ILE A 269 -13.37 13.43 1.43
CA ILE A 269 -13.62 14.78 1.96
C ILE A 269 -15.09 15.13 1.73
N PRO A 270 -15.88 15.36 2.79
CA PRO A 270 -17.27 15.73 2.62
C PRO A 270 -17.38 17.13 2.04
N ALA A 271 -18.07 17.22 0.92
CA ALA A 271 -18.27 18.46 0.21
C ALA A 271 -19.64 18.49 -0.45
N GLU A 272 -20.19 19.68 -0.61
CA GLU A 272 -21.41 19.93 -1.37
C GLU A 272 -21.17 21.06 -2.36
N PHE A 273 -21.50 20.80 -3.62
CA PHE A 273 -21.47 21.82 -4.67
C PHE A 273 -22.90 22.13 -5.08
N ASP A 274 -23.37 23.33 -4.74
CA ASP A 274 -24.68 23.85 -5.14
C ASP A 274 -24.61 24.30 -6.60
N CYS A 275 -25.29 23.60 -7.51
CA CYS A 275 -25.26 23.90 -8.94
C CYS A 275 -25.96 25.21 -9.29
N ASN A 276 -26.88 25.68 -8.43
CA ASN A 276 -27.62 26.92 -8.64
C ASN A 276 -26.77 28.12 -8.22
N LYS A 277 -26.13 28.02 -7.05
CA LYS A 277 -25.27 29.08 -6.49
C LYS A 277 -23.85 29.05 -7.03
N LYS A 278 -23.43 27.95 -7.65
CA LYS A 278 -22.05 27.64 -8.06
C LYS A 278 -21.06 27.75 -6.90
N THR A 279 -21.48 27.32 -5.71
CA THR A 279 -20.69 27.40 -4.49
C THR A 279 -20.34 26.00 -4.00
N LEU A 280 -19.06 25.77 -3.75
CA LEU A 280 -18.52 24.61 -3.05
C LEU A 280 -18.45 24.91 -1.56
N THR A 281 -18.99 24.00 -0.75
CA THR A 281 -18.83 23.98 0.71
C THR A 281 -18.12 22.69 1.11
N THR A 282 -17.10 22.80 1.96
CA THR A 282 -16.31 21.65 2.44
C THR A 282 -16.37 21.58 3.96
N ALA A 283 -16.56 20.38 4.52
CA ALA A 283 -16.56 20.17 5.96
C ALA A 283 -15.13 19.89 6.50
N LEU A 284 -14.18 20.79 6.21
CA LEU A 284 -12.83 20.75 6.76
C LEU A 284 -12.84 21.41 8.15
N SER A 285 -12.18 20.79 9.13
CA SER A 285 -12.24 21.22 10.54
C SER A 285 -11.52 22.58 10.71
N ALA A 286 -12.28 23.67 10.81
CA ALA A 286 -11.78 25.06 10.77
C ALA A 286 -11.00 25.53 12.03
N ASN A 287 -10.72 24.65 12.99
CA ASN A 287 -10.19 25.04 14.30
C ASN A 287 -8.69 24.79 14.45
N HIS A 288 -7.81 25.28 13.57
CA HIS A 288 -6.39 25.51 13.90
C HIS A 288 -5.71 26.47 12.89
N PRO A 289 -5.34 27.70 13.28
CA PRO A 289 -4.65 28.63 12.38
C PRO A 289 -3.14 28.51 12.55
N PHE A 290 -2.35 28.22 11.51
CA PHE A 290 -0.93 28.61 11.51
C PHE A 290 -0.38 28.95 10.11
N ALA A 291 0.23 30.14 10.10
CA ALA A 291 1.05 30.91 9.16
C ALA A 291 1.74 30.22 7.96
N ALA A 292 1.82 30.97 6.86
CA ALA A 292 2.56 30.66 5.64
C ALA A 292 4.03 31.14 5.68
N PRO A 293 4.98 30.42 5.06
CA PRO A 293 6.29 30.98 4.71
C PRO A 293 6.43 31.24 3.20
N LYS A 294 7.12 32.36 2.89
CA LYS A 294 7.43 32.89 1.56
C LYS A 294 8.47 32.04 0.82
N ALA A 295 8.29 31.97 -0.50
CA ALA A 295 9.22 31.40 -1.47
C ALA A 295 10.47 32.28 -1.67
N ASN A 296 11.60 31.64 -2.01
CA ASN A 296 12.54 32.10 -3.03
C ASN A 296 13.50 30.95 -3.39
N ALA A 297 13.55 30.61 -4.68
CA ALA A 297 14.56 29.74 -5.29
C ALA A 297 15.76 30.57 -5.78
N PRO A 298 16.90 29.92 -6.08
CA PRO A 298 17.50 30.16 -7.40
C PRO A 298 18.03 28.90 -8.10
N THR A 299 17.81 28.87 -9.41
CA THR A 299 18.20 27.84 -10.38
C THR A 299 19.60 28.09 -10.95
N THR A 300 20.38 27.04 -11.20
CA THR A 300 21.56 27.05 -12.09
C THR A 300 21.52 25.84 -13.04
N PRO A 301 21.94 25.95 -14.32
CA PRO A 301 21.82 24.88 -15.31
C PRO A 301 23.08 23.98 -15.39
N ILE A 302 22.88 22.67 -15.56
CA ILE A 302 23.92 21.62 -15.69
C ILE A 302 23.94 21.10 -17.15
N PRO A 303 25.09 20.64 -17.72
CA PRO A 303 25.24 20.30 -19.14
C PRO A 303 24.51 19.01 -19.54
N ALA A 304 24.11 18.92 -20.82
CA ALA A 304 23.35 17.80 -21.38
C ALA A 304 24.22 16.54 -21.57
N ILE A 305 23.89 15.47 -20.84
CA ILE A 305 24.42 14.11 -21.01
C ILE A 305 23.50 13.36 -21.99
N ALA A 306 24.08 12.63 -22.94
CA ALA A 306 23.34 11.89 -23.96
C ALA A 306 22.44 10.81 -23.35
N PRO A 307 21.17 10.67 -23.83
CA PRO A 307 20.22 9.69 -23.30
C PRO A 307 20.65 8.23 -23.52
N GLU A 308 20.74 7.44 -22.44
CA GLU A 308 20.99 5.99 -22.47
C GLU A 308 19.74 5.24 -21.99
N PHE A 309 19.36 4.16 -22.69
CA PHE A 309 18.27 3.28 -22.26
C PHE A 309 18.76 2.29 -21.21
N VAL A 310 18.29 2.47 -19.99
CA VAL A 310 18.70 1.71 -18.82
C VAL A 310 17.53 0.91 -18.27
N ARG A 311 17.73 -0.38 -18.07
CA ARG A 311 16.72 -1.27 -17.48
C ARG A 311 16.81 -1.25 -15.96
N ILE A 312 15.73 -0.88 -15.29
CA ILE A 312 15.60 -0.94 -13.83
C ILE A 312 14.41 -1.85 -13.50
N GLY A 313 14.68 -3.02 -12.94
CA GLY A 313 13.65 -4.04 -12.73
C GLY A 313 13.06 -4.54 -14.06
N SER A 314 11.73 -4.50 -14.18
CA SER A 314 11.00 -4.84 -15.41
C SER A 314 10.94 -3.68 -16.42
N SER A 315 11.16 -2.46 -15.96
CA SER A 315 10.97 -1.23 -16.74
C SER A 315 12.26 -0.76 -17.40
N VAL A 316 12.14 -0.13 -18.57
CA VAL A 316 13.26 0.50 -19.28
C VAL A 316 13.05 1.99 -19.26
N PHE A 317 14.05 2.72 -18.78
CA PHE A 317 14.04 4.16 -18.66
C PHE A 317 15.12 4.77 -19.54
N ASN A 318 14.83 5.92 -20.12
CA ASN A 318 15.80 6.72 -20.84
C ASN A 318 16.41 7.74 -19.86
N LEU A 319 17.57 7.42 -19.29
CA LEU A 319 18.25 8.28 -18.33
C LEU A 319 19.27 9.17 -19.03
N PRO A 320 19.41 10.45 -18.61
CA PRO A 320 18.79 11.09 -17.45
C PRO A 320 17.38 11.69 -17.70
N MET A 321 16.86 11.64 -18.93
CA MET A 321 15.63 12.34 -19.33
C MET A 321 14.36 11.90 -18.57
N GLN A 322 14.32 10.65 -18.09
CA GLN A 322 13.17 10.04 -17.41
C GLN A 322 13.34 9.91 -15.91
N TRP A 323 14.21 10.70 -15.28
CA TRP A 323 14.34 10.68 -13.82
C TRP A 323 13.01 10.95 -13.09
N LEU A 324 12.15 11.83 -13.63
CA LEU A 324 10.80 12.05 -13.09
C LEU A 324 9.95 10.77 -13.09
N SER A 325 9.97 10.01 -14.17
CA SER A 325 9.25 8.73 -14.26
C SER A 325 9.80 7.69 -13.31
N VAL A 326 11.13 7.63 -13.13
CA VAL A 326 11.76 6.76 -12.13
C VAL A 326 11.37 7.18 -10.72
N ARG A 327 11.34 8.49 -10.42
CA ARG A 327 10.90 9.02 -9.13
C ARG A 327 9.45 8.67 -8.82
N ASP A 328 8.55 8.83 -9.78
CA ASP A 328 7.14 8.56 -9.59
C ASP A 328 6.90 7.03 -9.43
N ALA A 329 7.63 6.20 -10.18
CA ALA A 329 7.65 4.75 -10.02
C ALA A 329 8.25 4.31 -8.66
N LEU A 330 9.30 5.02 -8.20
CA LEU A 330 9.84 4.83 -6.86
C LEU A 330 8.81 5.17 -5.80
N GLN A 331 8.16 6.33 -5.88
CA GLN A 331 7.19 6.78 -4.88
C GLN A 331 5.96 5.88 -4.79
N SER A 332 5.49 5.37 -5.92
CA SER A 332 4.37 4.42 -6.03
C SER A 332 4.70 2.97 -5.66
N ASN A 333 5.95 2.66 -5.29
CA ASN A 333 6.45 1.29 -5.05
C ASN A 333 6.44 0.37 -6.28
N GLU A 334 6.18 0.89 -7.48
CA GLU A 334 6.30 0.12 -8.72
C GLU A 334 7.76 -0.23 -9.04
N LEU A 335 8.69 0.59 -8.56
CA LEU A 335 10.12 0.40 -8.72
C LEU A 335 10.81 0.33 -7.35
N PRO A 336 11.59 -0.72 -7.08
CA PRO A 336 12.34 -0.81 -5.83
C PRO A 336 13.48 0.23 -5.75
N ALA A 337 13.56 0.93 -4.61
CA ALA A 337 14.59 1.93 -4.30
C ALA A 337 16.01 1.41 -4.48
N SER A 338 16.24 0.23 -3.95
CA SER A 338 17.39 -0.62 -4.12
C SER A 338 17.86 -0.84 -5.56
N LYS A 339 16.94 -1.22 -6.46
CA LYS A 339 17.26 -1.45 -7.89
C LYS A 339 17.68 -0.17 -8.59
N VAL A 340 17.07 0.96 -8.23
CA VAL A 340 17.48 2.26 -8.78
C VAL A 340 18.88 2.63 -8.31
N GLN A 341 19.16 2.49 -7.01
CA GLN A 341 20.49 2.75 -6.45
C GLN A 341 21.56 1.90 -7.14
N LYS A 342 21.31 0.59 -7.25
CA LYS A 342 22.22 -0.37 -7.89
C LYS A 342 22.53 0.01 -9.33
N VAL A 343 21.50 0.29 -10.13
CA VAL A 343 21.66 0.60 -11.55
C VAL A 343 22.40 1.92 -11.75
N ALA A 344 22.15 2.91 -10.89
CA ALA A 344 22.88 4.17 -10.93
C ALA A 344 24.37 3.98 -10.61
N GLU A 345 24.70 3.15 -9.62
CA GLU A 345 26.07 2.81 -9.26
C GLU A 345 26.79 2.00 -10.35
N GLU A 346 26.15 0.92 -10.86
CA GLU A 346 26.72 0.06 -11.92
C GLU A 346 26.99 0.81 -13.23
N ARG A 347 26.23 1.88 -13.49
CA ARG A 347 26.33 2.68 -14.72
C ARG A 347 26.99 4.04 -14.50
N GLU A 348 27.46 4.32 -13.28
CA GLU A 348 28.05 5.61 -12.89
C GLU A 348 27.14 6.82 -13.22
N ILE A 349 25.81 6.65 -13.14
CA ILE A 349 24.84 7.70 -13.45
C ILE A 349 24.56 8.52 -12.20
N ALA A 350 24.78 9.83 -12.27
CA ALA A 350 24.46 10.75 -11.19
C ALA A 350 22.93 10.79 -10.92
N VAL A 351 22.52 10.29 -9.76
CA VAL A 351 21.13 10.33 -9.29
C VAL A 351 20.80 11.72 -8.74
N PRO A 352 19.68 12.36 -9.13
CA PRO A 352 19.21 13.60 -8.53
C PRO A 352 19.05 13.52 -7.00
N ASN A 353 19.39 14.59 -6.28
CA ASN A 353 19.40 14.60 -4.80
C ASN A 353 18.04 14.25 -4.17
N ASP A 354 16.94 14.74 -4.75
CA ASP A 354 15.58 14.45 -4.28
C ASP A 354 15.21 12.97 -4.43
N MET A 355 15.77 12.30 -5.45
CA MET A 355 15.64 10.87 -5.63
C MET A 355 16.53 10.07 -4.69
N GLN A 356 17.76 10.51 -4.44
CA GLN A 356 18.62 9.89 -3.43
C GLN A 356 17.94 9.89 -2.06
N ASP A 357 17.26 10.98 -1.69
CA ASP A 357 16.49 11.08 -0.45
C ASP A 357 15.30 10.10 -0.40
N ILE A 358 14.58 9.92 -1.52
CA ILE A 358 13.46 8.97 -1.61
C ILE A 358 13.98 7.53 -1.55
N ILE A 359 15.03 7.22 -2.30
CA ILE A 359 15.67 5.91 -2.34
C ILE A 359 16.15 5.55 -0.93
N PHE A 360 16.87 6.48 -0.30
CA PHE A 360 17.35 6.34 1.05
C PHE A 360 16.19 6.14 2.04
N LYS A 361 15.17 7.01 2.00
CA LYS A 361 14.00 6.90 2.88
C LYS A 361 13.26 5.57 2.72
N LYS A 362 13.08 5.07 1.50
CA LYS A 362 12.39 3.79 1.25
C LYS A 362 13.21 2.60 1.71
N ILE A 363 14.52 2.63 1.51
CA ILE A 363 15.44 1.63 2.04
C ILE A 363 15.41 1.64 3.59
N MET A 364 15.32 2.83 4.20
CA MET A 364 15.15 2.96 5.66
C MET A 364 13.77 2.48 6.14
N GLN A 365 12.68 2.74 5.39
CA GLN A 365 11.34 2.24 5.72
C GLN A 365 11.29 0.70 5.67
N MET A 366 11.95 0.07 4.70
CA MET A 366 12.09 -1.39 4.67
C MET A 366 12.85 -1.92 5.90
N ARG A 367 13.76 -1.13 6.49
CA ARG A 367 14.47 -1.49 7.73
C ARG A 367 13.57 -1.41 8.97
N ASP A 368 12.57 -0.52 8.97
CA ASP A 368 11.55 -0.43 10.03
C ASP A 368 10.50 -1.54 9.91
N GLU A 369 10.25 -2.04 8.69
CA GLU A 369 9.30 -3.13 8.42
C GLU A 369 9.93 -4.53 8.50
N LEU A 370 11.25 -4.68 8.28
CA LEU A 370 11.97 -5.95 8.38
C LEU A 370 12.42 -6.22 9.82
N MET A 371 11.54 -6.82 10.60
CA MET A 371 11.78 -7.11 12.02
C MET A 371 11.92 -8.61 12.25
N PRO A 372 13.15 -9.14 12.45
CA PRO A 372 13.33 -10.49 12.97
C PRO A 372 13.01 -10.51 14.47
N VAL A 373 12.38 -11.60 14.91
CA VAL A 373 11.98 -11.84 16.30
C VAL A 373 12.37 -13.26 16.68
N ILE A 374 13.05 -13.44 17.81
CA ILE A 374 13.37 -14.77 18.34
C ILE A 374 12.12 -15.36 18.99
N ARG A 375 11.69 -16.54 18.57
CA ARG A 375 10.58 -17.28 19.17
C ARG A 375 11.04 -18.66 19.61
N GLY A 376 11.47 -18.76 20.88
CA GLY A 376 12.03 -20.00 21.42
C GLY A 376 13.28 -20.41 20.65
N ASN A 377 13.15 -21.49 19.89
CA ASN A 377 14.24 -22.07 19.09
C ASN A 377 14.26 -21.59 17.62
N ASP A 378 13.30 -20.76 17.22
CA ASP A 378 13.11 -20.25 15.85
C ASP A 378 13.34 -18.73 15.77
N CYS A 379 13.51 -18.22 14.55
CA CYS A 379 13.49 -16.81 14.21
C CYS A 379 12.32 -16.53 13.26
N VAL A 380 11.46 -15.58 13.61
CA VAL A 380 10.31 -15.17 12.79
C VAL A 380 10.60 -13.79 12.22
N PHE A 381 10.55 -13.64 10.91
CA PHE A 381 10.58 -12.34 10.24
C PHE A 381 9.18 -11.80 10.06
N VAL A 382 8.94 -10.57 10.47
CA VAL A 382 7.75 -9.83 10.03
C VAL A 382 8.16 -8.99 8.83
N LEU A 383 7.43 -9.11 7.72
CA LEU A 383 7.61 -8.31 6.51
C LEU A 383 6.24 -7.85 6.02
N ALA A 384 6.04 -6.54 5.86
CA ALA A 384 4.74 -5.95 5.50
C ALA A 384 3.56 -6.44 6.38
N GLY A 385 3.81 -6.68 7.68
CA GLY A 385 2.82 -7.17 8.63
C GLY A 385 2.57 -8.68 8.60
N TYR A 386 3.22 -9.44 7.71
CA TYR A 386 3.09 -10.90 7.64
C TYR A 386 4.28 -11.59 8.33
N PRO A 387 4.03 -12.54 9.26
CA PRO A 387 5.09 -13.29 9.92
C PRO A 387 5.53 -14.50 9.08
N PHE A 388 6.84 -14.73 9.01
CA PHE A 388 7.49 -15.83 8.32
C PHE A 388 8.46 -16.54 9.28
N SER A 389 8.20 -17.81 9.60
CA SER A 389 9.09 -18.63 10.41
C SER A 389 10.31 -19.07 9.60
N MET A 390 11.53 -18.92 10.15
CA MET A 390 12.74 -19.40 9.49
C MET A 390 12.85 -20.93 9.52
N ASP A 391 12.38 -21.56 10.58
CA ASP A 391 12.41 -23.03 10.72
C ASP A 391 11.46 -23.72 9.72
N THR A 392 10.24 -23.18 9.56
CA THR A 392 9.19 -23.85 8.75
C THR A 392 8.92 -23.20 7.40
N GLN A 393 9.29 -21.92 7.20
CA GLN A 393 8.89 -21.12 6.04
C GLN A 393 10.06 -20.39 5.37
N ALA A 394 11.29 -20.91 5.47
CA ALA A 394 12.49 -20.29 4.88
C ALA A 394 12.34 -19.96 3.37
N GLU A 395 11.72 -20.86 2.59
CA GLU A 395 11.50 -20.63 1.16
C GLU A 395 10.44 -19.57 0.86
N SER A 396 9.41 -19.47 1.71
CA SER A 396 8.40 -18.43 1.58
C SER A 396 8.95 -17.07 2.00
N LEU A 397 9.78 -17.04 3.05
CA LEU A 397 10.54 -15.86 3.45
C LEU A 397 11.49 -15.41 2.34
N SER A 398 12.25 -16.33 1.75
CA SER A 398 13.14 -16.08 0.62
C SER A 398 12.40 -15.43 -0.56
N ARG A 399 11.23 -15.97 -0.94
CA ARG A 399 10.39 -15.38 -1.98
C ARG A 399 9.87 -14.00 -1.59
N ALA A 400 9.36 -13.83 -0.37
CA ALA A 400 8.85 -12.55 0.10
C ALA A 400 9.94 -11.46 0.14
N LEU A 401 11.15 -11.81 0.60
CA LEU A 401 12.32 -10.92 0.56
C LEU A 401 12.74 -10.60 -0.87
N HIS A 402 12.65 -11.55 -1.80
CA HIS A 402 12.95 -11.32 -3.20
C HIS A 402 11.92 -10.41 -3.89
N GLU A 403 10.62 -10.63 -3.63
CA GLU A 403 9.50 -9.84 -4.16
C GLU A 403 9.52 -8.41 -3.63
N ALA A 404 9.77 -8.25 -2.33
CA ALA A 404 9.97 -6.94 -1.69
C ALA A 404 11.33 -6.32 -2.03
N ASP A 405 12.16 -7.01 -2.82
CA ASP A 405 13.50 -6.61 -3.22
C ASP A 405 14.37 -6.18 -2.02
N VAL A 406 14.30 -6.94 -0.93
CA VAL A 406 15.09 -6.68 0.28
C VAL A 406 16.50 -7.23 0.07
N PRO A 407 17.55 -6.40 0.19
CA PRO A 407 18.92 -6.84 -0.04
C PRO A 407 19.41 -7.73 1.09
N ARG A 408 20.22 -8.72 0.74
CA ARG A 408 20.79 -9.70 1.66
C ARG A 408 21.53 -9.07 2.83
N GLU A 409 22.24 -7.99 2.56
CA GLU A 409 23.01 -7.22 3.51
C GLU A 409 22.10 -6.62 4.59
N LEU A 410 20.91 -6.12 4.22
CA LEU A 410 19.92 -5.61 5.18
C LEU A 410 19.34 -6.73 6.04
N VAL A 411 19.03 -7.89 5.43
CA VAL A 411 18.53 -9.06 6.17
C VAL A 411 19.55 -9.55 7.20
N ARG A 412 20.82 -9.64 6.79
CA ARG A 412 21.93 -10.04 7.66
C ARG A 412 22.10 -9.07 8.84
N ASP A 413 22.03 -7.77 8.57
CA ASP A 413 22.16 -6.72 9.58
C ASP A 413 20.96 -6.71 10.55
N SER A 414 19.75 -6.95 10.04
CA SER A 414 18.56 -7.11 10.89
C SER A 414 18.67 -8.32 11.81
N LEU A 415 19.19 -9.45 11.33
CA LEU A 415 19.45 -10.65 12.16
C LEU A 415 20.47 -10.40 13.26
N MET A 416 21.51 -9.59 12.99
CA MET A 416 22.46 -9.18 14.01
C MET A 416 21.76 -8.47 15.17
N ARG A 417 20.71 -7.67 14.92
CA ARG A 417 19.98 -6.98 15.99
C ARG A 417 19.46 -7.98 17.02
N VAL A 418 18.93 -9.13 16.59
CA VAL A 418 18.45 -10.20 17.49
C VAL A 418 19.53 -11.16 17.96
N SER A 419 20.81 -10.79 17.83
CA SER A 419 21.97 -11.63 18.19
C SER A 419 22.06 -12.95 17.41
N LEU A 420 21.54 -13.00 16.18
CA LEU A 420 21.72 -14.18 15.32
C LEU A 420 22.92 -14.01 14.41
N GLU A 421 23.72 -15.09 14.34
CA GLU A 421 24.82 -15.17 13.40
C GLU A 421 24.27 -15.46 12.00
N ALA A 422 24.62 -14.57 11.07
CA ALA A 422 24.25 -14.68 9.67
C ALA A 422 25.48 -14.44 8.78
N LYS A 423 25.74 -15.40 7.90
CA LYS A 423 26.91 -15.44 7.02
C LYS A 423 26.49 -15.45 5.56
N ASN A 424 27.10 -14.56 4.79
CA ASN A 424 26.94 -14.56 3.34
C ASN A 424 27.60 -15.80 2.73
N THR A 425 26.85 -16.57 1.94
CA THR A 425 27.34 -17.72 1.17
C THR A 425 27.13 -17.49 -0.34
N PRO A 426 27.77 -18.28 -1.22
CA PRO A 426 27.52 -18.18 -2.66
C PRO A 426 26.05 -18.39 -3.03
N SER A 427 25.36 -19.27 -2.30
CA SER A 427 23.97 -19.67 -2.54
C SER A 427 22.92 -18.78 -1.86
N GLY A 428 23.31 -17.98 -0.85
CA GLY A 428 22.34 -17.18 -0.11
C GLY A 428 22.88 -16.57 1.17
N LEU A 429 22.01 -16.48 2.18
CA LEU A 429 22.35 -16.12 3.54
C LEU A 429 22.16 -17.34 4.44
N GLU A 430 23.26 -17.83 5.03
CA GLU A 430 23.22 -18.90 6.01
C GLU A 430 23.04 -18.30 7.41
N VAL A 431 22.06 -18.77 8.15
CA VAL A 431 21.67 -18.23 9.46
C VAL A 431 21.67 -19.35 10.48
N THR A 432 22.38 -19.17 11.57
CA THR A 432 22.38 -20.11 12.70
C THR A 432 21.25 -19.74 13.65
N LEU A 433 20.22 -20.57 13.73
CA LEU A 433 19.08 -20.38 14.64
C LEU A 433 19.47 -20.66 16.10
N PRO A 434 18.67 -20.19 17.09
CA PRO A 434 18.90 -20.48 18.50
C PRO A 434 18.93 -21.99 18.81
N SER A 435 18.22 -22.80 18.02
CA SER A 435 18.27 -24.26 18.05
C SER A 435 19.62 -24.87 17.68
N GLN A 436 20.59 -24.07 17.25
CA GLN A 436 21.85 -24.49 16.60
C GLN A 436 21.65 -25.11 15.21
N GLN A 437 20.43 -25.03 14.65
CA GLN A 437 20.18 -25.43 13.27
C GLN A 437 20.61 -24.32 12.31
N SER A 438 21.31 -24.69 11.25
CA SER A 438 21.61 -23.77 10.15
C SER A 438 20.44 -23.76 9.17
N CYS A 439 19.97 -22.56 8.82
CA CYS A 439 18.93 -22.33 7.83
C CYS A 439 19.48 -21.47 6.70
N LEU A 440 19.20 -21.86 5.45
CA LEU A 440 19.65 -21.14 4.26
C LEU A 440 18.50 -20.36 3.65
N ILE A 441 18.60 -19.03 3.66
CA ILE A 441 17.74 -18.15 2.89
C ILE A 441 18.37 -17.99 1.50
N ASN A 442 17.88 -18.77 0.54
CA ASN A 442 18.33 -18.73 -0.85
C ASN A 442 17.71 -17.53 -1.60
N ASN A 443 18.16 -17.24 -2.83
CA ASN A 443 17.55 -16.27 -3.75
C ASN A 443 17.33 -14.82 -3.25
N VAL A 444 17.91 -14.45 -2.11
CA VAL A 444 17.87 -13.07 -1.62
C VAL A 444 18.69 -12.17 -2.56
N PRO A 445 18.12 -11.03 -3.01
CA PRO A 445 18.81 -10.07 -3.85
C PRO A 445 20.20 -9.72 -3.31
N LYS A 446 21.19 -9.77 -4.20
CA LYS A 446 22.60 -9.50 -3.89
C LYS A 446 23.00 -8.19 -4.55
N TYR A 447 22.85 -7.10 -3.81
CA TYR A 447 23.37 -5.79 -4.19
C TYR A 447 23.57 -4.96 -2.93
N LYS A 448 24.59 -4.11 -2.94
CA LYS A 448 24.89 -3.27 -1.79
C LYS A 448 23.92 -2.09 -1.76
N ILE A 449 23.43 -1.79 -0.57
CA ILE A 449 22.67 -0.56 -0.31
C ILE A 449 23.60 0.65 -0.21
N PHE A 450 24.74 0.42 0.44
CA PHE A 450 25.72 1.46 0.73
C PHE A 450 27.06 1.02 0.19
N GLU A 451 27.65 1.86 -0.64
CA GLU A 451 29.07 1.76 -0.93
C GLU A 451 29.85 2.47 0.18
N TYR A 452 30.70 1.69 0.87
CA TYR A 452 31.60 2.23 1.87
C TYR A 452 32.95 2.50 1.24
N LYS A 453 33.36 3.77 1.24
CA LYS A 453 34.73 4.15 0.90
C LYS A 453 35.51 4.36 2.18
N ILE A 454 36.59 3.60 2.34
CA ILE A 454 37.42 3.64 3.54
C ILE A 454 38.78 4.21 3.15
N VAL A 455 39.17 5.33 3.78
CA VAL A 455 40.47 5.96 3.56
C VAL A 455 41.25 5.94 4.87
N LYS A 456 42.40 5.28 4.86
CA LYS A 456 43.31 5.21 5.99
C LYS A 456 44.27 6.40 5.98
N GLU A 457 44.24 7.19 7.05
CA GLU A 457 45.17 8.30 7.29
C GLU A 457 46.19 7.92 8.39
N ARG A 458 47.16 8.79 8.67
CA ARG A 458 48.23 8.51 9.65
C ARG A 458 47.70 8.17 11.07
N ASN A 459 46.63 8.83 11.50
CA ASN A 459 46.07 8.70 12.86
C ASN A 459 44.54 8.49 12.86
N SER A 460 43.95 8.32 11.69
CA SER A 460 42.50 8.40 11.51
C SER A 460 42.05 7.47 10.38
N VAL A 461 40.77 7.14 10.39
CA VAL A 461 40.11 6.41 9.30
C VAL A 461 38.91 7.22 8.88
N ILE A 462 38.81 7.55 7.61
CA ILE A 462 37.63 8.19 7.04
C ILE A 462 36.74 7.10 6.47
N VAL A 463 35.52 7.02 6.99
CA VAL A 463 34.45 6.14 6.51
C VAL A 463 33.44 7.01 5.77
N THR A 464 33.36 6.86 4.46
CA THR A 464 32.30 7.47 3.66
C THR A 464 31.20 6.44 3.42
N ALA A 465 29.97 6.76 3.81
CA ALA A 465 28.78 5.94 3.62
C ALA A 465 27.69 6.78 2.93
N GLY A 466 27.52 6.57 1.62
CA GLY A 466 26.68 7.44 0.79
C GLY A 466 27.17 8.89 0.81
N LEU A 467 26.28 9.82 1.17
CA LEU A 467 26.57 11.27 1.23
C LEU A 467 27.34 11.72 2.48
N ASN A 468 27.44 10.85 3.49
CA ASN A 468 28.03 11.21 4.78
C ASN A 468 29.44 10.63 4.91
N SER A 469 30.32 11.39 5.55
CA SER A 469 31.68 10.96 5.85
C SER A 469 31.95 11.13 7.34
N TYR A 470 32.55 10.11 7.94
CA TYR A 470 32.85 10.03 9.37
C TYR A 470 34.34 9.79 9.56
N ARG A 471 35.03 10.70 10.23
CA ARG A 471 36.45 10.60 10.54
C ARG A 471 36.64 10.02 11.93
N LEU A 472 37.15 8.81 12.02
CA LEU A 472 37.36 8.11 13.29
C LEU A 472 38.75 8.39 13.83
N PRO A 473 38.90 8.69 15.15
CA PRO A 473 37.88 8.52 16.21
C PRO A 473 36.94 9.73 16.42
N GLU A 474 37.23 10.89 15.81
CA GLU A 474 36.56 12.17 16.10
C GLU A 474 35.03 12.07 15.97
N ASP A 475 34.55 11.43 14.91
CA ASP A 475 33.13 11.29 14.56
C ASP A 475 32.52 9.95 15.03
N ALA A 476 33.13 9.25 15.99
CA ALA A 476 32.66 7.95 16.45
C ALA A 476 31.21 7.98 16.98
N LEU A 477 30.82 9.06 17.64
CA LEU A 477 29.44 9.24 18.14
C LEU A 477 28.44 9.44 17.00
N ASP A 478 28.82 10.17 15.95
CA ASP A 478 27.93 10.42 14.81
C ASP A 478 27.82 9.19 13.92
N LEU A 479 28.92 8.43 13.76
CA LEU A 479 28.88 7.11 13.14
C LEU A 479 27.97 6.16 13.93
N LYS A 480 28.04 6.17 15.27
CA LYS A 480 27.13 5.39 16.11
C LYS A 480 25.67 5.79 15.89
N ARG A 481 25.36 7.10 15.91
CA ARG A 481 24.00 7.58 15.62
C ARG A 481 23.54 7.16 14.23
N ALA A 482 24.43 7.16 13.25
CA ALA A 482 24.14 6.69 11.90
C ALA A 482 23.84 5.18 11.85
N MET A 483 24.55 4.35 12.63
CA MET A 483 24.26 2.93 12.79
C MET A 483 22.90 2.69 13.46
N ASP A 484 22.63 3.42 14.55
CA ASP A 484 21.37 3.34 15.30
C ASP A 484 20.17 3.73 14.42
N SER A 485 20.32 4.80 13.63
CA SER A 485 19.25 5.39 12.81
C SER A 485 19.07 4.79 11.43
N GLY A 486 19.74 3.69 11.10
CA GLY A 486 19.50 3.04 9.81
C GLY A 486 20.55 3.31 8.74
N LYS A 487 21.27 4.43 8.86
CA LYS A 487 22.06 5.03 7.77
C LYS A 487 23.39 4.34 7.51
N VAL A 488 23.84 3.54 8.47
CA VAL A 488 25.02 2.67 8.37
C VAL A 488 24.62 1.26 8.82
N LEU A 489 25.13 0.26 8.11
CA LEU A 489 24.96 -1.17 8.38
C LEU A 489 26.25 -1.70 9.03
N PRO A 490 26.27 -2.05 10.33
CA PRO A 490 27.51 -2.38 11.02
C PRO A 490 28.26 -3.59 10.44
N LEU A 491 27.56 -4.64 9.96
CA LEU A 491 28.25 -5.80 9.37
C LEU A 491 28.89 -5.45 8.03
N GLU A 492 28.23 -4.64 7.20
CA GLU A 492 28.81 -4.18 5.93
C GLU A 492 29.95 -3.20 6.15
N LEU A 493 29.86 -2.35 7.17
CA LEU A 493 30.96 -1.49 7.59
C LEU A 493 32.16 -2.31 8.04
N MET A 494 31.95 -3.35 8.86
CA MET A 494 33.01 -4.27 9.29
C MET A 494 33.67 -4.94 8.09
N ASP A 495 32.89 -5.49 7.15
CA ASP A 495 33.42 -6.13 5.94
C ASP A 495 34.23 -5.14 5.09
N SER A 496 33.80 -3.87 5.02
CA SER A 496 34.48 -2.83 4.25
C SER A 496 35.77 -2.33 4.92
N LEU A 497 35.79 -2.21 6.25
CA LEU A 497 36.99 -1.91 7.03
C LEU A 497 38.04 -3.02 6.88
N ASN A 498 37.62 -4.28 7.02
CA ASN A 498 38.50 -5.45 6.87
C ASN A 498 39.08 -5.56 5.46
N LYS A 499 38.28 -5.28 4.42
CA LYS A 499 38.77 -5.21 3.02
C LYS A 499 39.80 -4.09 2.79
N SER A 500 39.83 -3.10 3.67
CA SER A 500 40.73 -1.94 3.60
C SER A 500 41.87 -2.03 4.62
N ASP A 501 42.20 -3.23 5.08
CA ASP A 501 43.26 -3.52 6.05
C ASP A 501 43.15 -2.75 7.38
N ILE A 502 41.90 -2.55 7.83
CA ILE A 502 41.58 -2.01 9.16
C ILE A 502 40.88 -3.13 9.94
N PRO A 503 41.60 -3.82 10.84
CA PRO A 503 41.04 -4.94 11.58
C PRO A 503 39.81 -4.51 12.36
N CYS A 504 38.67 -5.10 12.04
CA CYS A 504 37.40 -4.85 12.68
C CYS A 504 36.69 -6.16 12.99
N ASN A 505 36.24 -6.32 14.23
CA ASN A 505 35.49 -7.47 14.68
C ASN A 505 34.19 -7.04 15.36
N ILE A 506 33.13 -7.83 15.17
CA ILE A 506 31.85 -7.66 15.83
C ILE A 506 31.64 -8.85 16.77
N ASP A 507 31.48 -8.56 18.05
CA ASP A 507 31.08 -9.52 19.07
C ASP A 507 29.58 -9.36 19.33
N LEU A 508 28.78 -10.29 18.80
CA LEU A 508 27.34 -10.34 18.98
C LEU A 508 26.93 -10.66 20.42
N THR A 509 27.81 -11.32 21.19
CA THR A 509 27.55 -11.67 22.59
C THR A 509 27.59 -10.43 23.46
N SER A 510 28.64 -9.61 23.30
CA SER A 510 28.79 -8.35 24.04
C SER A 510 28.11 -7.15 23.37
N GLY A 511 27.61 -7.31 22.14
CA GLY A 511 26.95 -6.24 21.38
C GLY A 511 27.91 -5.11 21.02
N ARG A 512 29.17 -5.43 20.73
CA ARG A 512 30.22 -4.43 20.50
C ARG A 512 30.94 -4.66 19.17
N MET A 513 31.23 -3.56 18.51
CA MET A 513 32.12 -3.48 17.36
C MET A 513 33.48 -2.95 17.84
N ILE A 514 34.54 -3.70 17.59
CA ILE A 514 35.90 -3.38 17.99
C ILE A 514 36.73 -3.19 16.74
N MET A 515 37.30 -2.01 16.56
CA MET A 515 38.06 -1.66 15.38
C MET A 515 39.43 -1.07 15.74
N SER A 516 40.45 -1.51 15.00
CA SER A 516 41.85 -1.15 15.21
C SER A 516 42.23 0.01 14.30
N ILE A 517 42.04 1.24 14.79
CA ILE A 517 42.43 2.48 14.12
C ILE A 517 43.95 2.67 14.30
N PRO A 518 44.67 3.38 13.41
CA PRO A 518 46.06 3.73 13.66
C PRO A 518 46.28 4.29 15.07
N LYS A 519 47.15 3.62 15.84
CA LYS A 519 47.57 3.96 17.21
C LYS A 519 46.53 3.78 18.33
N GLN A 520 45.33 3.26 18.06
CA GLN A 520 44.31 3.07 19.10
C GLN A 520 43.25 2.02 18.74
N GLN A 521 42.57 1.51 19.75
CA GLN A 521 41.42 0.63 19.58
C GLN A 521 40.14 1.43 19.87
N LEU A 522 39.21 1.46 18.92
CA LEU A 522 37.89 2.06 19.09
C LEU A 522 36.87 0.96 19.35
N THR A 523 36.02 1.14 20.35
CA THR A 523 34.90 0.25 20.65
C THR A 523 33.59 1.03 20.52
N MET A 524 32.65 0.50 19.75
CA MET A 524 31.31 1.07 19.57
C MET A 524 30.25 0.04 19.96
N ALA A 525 29.19 0.48 20.63
CA ALA A 525 28.04 -0.37 20.91
C ALA A 525 27.18 -0.54 19.65
N LEU A 526 26.69 -1.77 19.42
CA LEU A 526 25.82 -2.11 18.30
C LEU A 526 24.34 -1.86 18.63
N PRO A 527 23.50 -1.57 17.62
CA PRO A 527 22.06 -1.43 17.79
C PRO A 527 21.39 -2.81 17.90
N MET A 528 21.55 -3.49 19.04
CA MET A 528 20.95 -4.80 19.32
C MET A 528 19.51 -4.67 19.86
N THR A 529 18.62 -5.58 19.48
CA THR A 529 17.27 -5.78 20.02
C THR A 529 17.28 -6.78 21.17
N GLY A 530 16.69 -6.43 22.31
CA GLY A 530 16.50 -7.36 23.44
C GLY A 530 17.66 -7.54 24.41
N LYS A 531 18.71 -6.72 24.32
CA LYS A 531 19.76 -6.60 25.35
C LYS A 531 20.08 -5.13 25.63
N THR A 532 19.24 -4.46 26.40
CA THR A 532 19.60 -3.23 27.12
C THR A 532 20.14 -3.63 28.49
N GLY A 533 21.43 -3.96 28.53
CA GLY A 533 22.10 -4.36 29.77
C GLY A 533 21.59 -5.68 30.34
N LYS A 534 20.96 -5.63 31.52
CA LYS A 534 20.59 -6.82 32.32
C LYS A 534 19.10 -7.19 32.24
N LEU A 535 18.34 -6.51 31.37
CA LEU A 535 16.91 -6.72 31.18
C LEU A 535 16.64 -7.66 30.00
N LYS A 536 15.71 -8.61 30.18
CA LYS A 536 15.24 -9.54 29.13
C LYS A 536 13.72 -9.62 29.14
N LEU A 537 13.09 -9.69 27.98
CA LEU A 537 11.65 -9.85 27.84
C LEU A 537 11.32 -11.17 27.17
N HIS A 538 10.46 -11.96 27.79
CA HIS A 538 10.04 -13.27 27.28
C HIS A 538 8.52 -13.27 27.04
N PRO A 539 8.05 -13.44 25.80
CA PRO A 539 6.62 -13.60 25.54
C PRO A 539 6.12 -14.96 26.03
N LEU A 540 4.96 -15.00 26.71
CA LEU A 540 4.38 -16.26 27.19
C LEU A 540 3.48 -16.95 26.15
N GLU A 541 2.87 -16.18 25.24
CA GLU A 541 1.87 -16.69 24.28
C GLU A 541 2.14 -16.30 22.81
N GLY A 542 3.36 -15.85 22.48
CA GLY A 542 3.77 -15.43 21.12
C GLY A 542 3.97 -13.91 20.97
N PRO A 543 4.24 -13.40 19.74
CA PRO A 543 4.64 -11.99 19.50
C PRO A 543 3.49 -10.98 19.64
N LEU A 544 2.24 -11.47 19.59
CA LEU A 544 1.01 -10.75 19.94
C LEU A 544 0.51 -11.17 21.35
N GLY A 545 1.39 -11.80 22.13
CA GLY A 545 1.04 -12.45 23.38
C GLY A 545 0.30 -11.50 24.32
N THR A 546 -0.67 -12.06 25.03
CA THR A 546 -1.44 -11.30 26.04
C THR A 546 -0.65 -11.09 27.32
N SER A 547 0.50 -11.77 27.47
CA SER A 547 1.33 -11.74 28.66
C SER A 547 2.83 -11.95 28.35
N TYR A 548 3.66 -11.34 29.20
CA TYR A 548 5.12 -11.31 29.07
C TYR A 548 5.80 -11.51 30.43
N VAL A 549 7.03 -11.99 30.42
CA VAL A 549 7.91 -12.04 31.59
C VAL A 549 9.10 -11.11 31.36
N LEU A 550 9.18 -10.05 32.15
CA LEU A 550 10.34 -9.17 32.22
C LEU A 550 11.31 -9.68 33.29
N GLU A 551 12.46 -10.17 32.87
CA GLU A 551 13.55 -10.64 33.73
C GLU A 551 14.58 -9.52 33.93
N TYR A 552 15.00 -9.32 35.18
CA TYR A 552 15.98 -8.34 35.61
C TYR A 552 16.85 -8.93 36.74
N ASP A 553 17.92 -8.24 37.13
CA ASP A 553 18.87 -8.73 38.15
C ASP A 553 18.27 -9.10 39.52
N GLY A 554 17.12 -8.54 39.85
CA GLY A 554 16.41 -8.80 41.11
C GLY A 554 15.24 -9.77 41.00
N GLY A 555 15.01 -10.38 39.82
CA GLY A 555 13.96 -11.38 39.64
C GLY A 555 13.20 -11.28 38.30
N ARG A 556 11.94 -11.71 38.33
CA ARG A 556 11.05 -11.76 37.15
C ARG A 556 9.72 -11.10 37.46
N LEU A 557 9.18 -10.37 36.48
CA LEU A 557 7.87 -9.72 36.55
C LEU A 557 6.98 -10.26 35.45
N HIS A 558 5.76 -10.66 35.80
CA HIS A 558 4.72 -11.06 34.87
C HIS A 558 3.89 -9.84 34.49
N LEU A 559 3.84 -9.51 33.21
CA LEU A 559 3.04 -8.42 32.65
C LEU A 559 1.88 -9.03 31.85
N PRO A 560 0.66 -8.46 31.93
CA PRO A 560 0.30 -7.19 32.55
C PRO A 560 0.09 -7.23 34.08
N SER A 561 0.01 -8.40 34.70
CA SER A 561 -0.46 -8.58 36.09
C SER A 561 0.38 -7.87 37.17
N GLN A 562 1.66 -7.60 36.91
CA GLN A 562 2.59 -6.98 37.87
C GLN A 562 3.09 -5.60 37.40
N ILE A 563 2.29 -4.88 36.60
CA ILE A 563 2.63 -3.53 36.11
C ILE A 563 2.88 -2.53 37.24
N ASP A 564 2.15 -2.65 38.36
CA ASP A 564 2.35 -1.78 39.53
C ASP A 564 3.73 -1.98 40.17
N LYS A 565 4.20 -3.23 40.20
CA LYS A 565 5.53 -3.56 40.72
C LYS A 565 6.64 -3.07 39.79
N LEU A 566 6.43 -3.13 38.47
CA LEU A 566 7.32 -2.51 37.48
C LEU A 566 7.43 -1.00 37.70
N ASN A 567 6.30 -0.32 37.88
CA ASN A 567 6.24 1.12 38.15
C ASN A 567 6.95 1.50 39.46
N GLN A 568 6.83 0.68 40.50
CA GLN A 568 7.57 0.87 41.75
C GLN A 568 9.09 0.77 41.55
N LEU A 569 9.56 -0.24 40.81
CA LEU A 569 10.99 -0.43 40.54
C LEU A 569 11.58 0.71 39.70
N ILE A 570 10.78 1.29 38.80
CA ILE A 570 11.16 2.47 38.03
C ILE A 570 11.22 3.71 38.92
N ALA A 571 10.21 3.93 39.76
CA ALA A 571 10.17 5.06 40.69
C ALA A 571 11.34 5.03 41.70
N GLN A 572 11.80 3.83 42.07
CA GLN A 572 12.96 3.62 42.93
C GLN A 572 14.30 3.72 42.18
N GLY A 573 14.30 3.93 40.85
CA GLY A 573 15.50 4.00 40.03
C GLY A 573 16.21 2.65 39.83
N THR A 574 15.62 1.55 40.25
CA THR A 574 16.19 0.19 40.06
C THR A 574 16.09 -0.24 38.59
N LEU A 575 15.04 0.18 37.89
CA LEU A 575 14.85 -0.05 36.46
C LEU A 575 14.71 1.28 35.73
N ASN A 576 15.37 1.40 34.58
CA ASN A 576 15.18 2.56 33.72
C ASN A 576 13.93 2.37 32.85
N SER A 577 13.02 3.34 32.92
CA SER A 577 11.78 3.35 32.12
C SER A 577 12.04 3.28 30.62
N TYR A 578 13.10 3.94 30.14
CA TYR A 578 13.50 3.91 28.73
C TYR A 578 14.00 2.54 28.32
N ASP A 579 14.80 1.87 29.16
CA ASP A 579 15.31 0.53 28.84
C ASP A 579 14.18 -0.48 28.74
N VAL A 580 13.19 -0.39 29.64
CA VAL A 580 11.99 -1.25 29.63
C VAL A 580 11.13 -0.97 28.40
N LEU A 581 10.88 0.30 28.08
CA LEU A 581 10.11 0.69 26.92
C LEU A 581 10.78 0.20 25.63
N HIS A 582 12.08 0.45 25.52
CA HIS A 582 12.88 0.05 24.37
C HIS A 582 12.85 -1.47 24.21
N LEU A 583 12.98 -2.22 25.31
CA LEU A 583 12.84 -3.68 25.32
C LEU A 583 11.47 -4.15 24.80
N PHE A 584 10.38 -3.47 25.16
CA PHE A 584 9.04 -3.78 24.65
C PHE A 584 8.88 -3.46 23.17
N LEU A 585 9.29 -2.27 22.74
CA LEU A 585 9.26 -1.86 21.33
C LEU A 585 10.11 -2.76 20.44
N GLN A 586 11.18 -3.33 20.98
CA GLN A 586 12.10 -4.19 20.24
C GLN A 586 11.68 -5.67 20.19
N ASN A 587 10.92 -6.18 21.16
CA ASN A 587 10.63 -7.62 21.28
C ASN A 587 9.14 -7.95 21.18
N THR A 588 8.28 -6.94 21.03
CA THR A 588 6.82 -7.11 20.99
C THR A 588 6.21 -6.25 19.90
N LEU A 589 5.01 -6.63 19.44
CA LEU A 589 4.18 -5.80 18.56
C LEU A 589 3.15 -4.98 19.35
N ALA A 590 3.40 -4.73 20.64
CA ALA A 590 2.49 -3.97 21.50
C ALA A 590 2.40 -2.51 21.03
N PRO A 591 1.20 -1.99 20.67
CA PRO A 591 1.05 -0.58 20.32
C PRO A 591 1.56 0.34 21.43
N TYR A 592 2.24 1.43 21.06
CA TYR A 592 2.85 2.36 22.00
C TYR A 592 2.45 3.81 21.71
N HIS A 593 2.20 4.59 22.76
CA HIS A 593 2.18 6.05 22.70
C HIS A 593 2.64 6.68 24.02
N PHE A 594 3.13 7.92 23.95
CA PHE A 594 3.48 8.70 25.14
C PHE A 594 2.36 9.70 25.47
N ASP A 595 1.74 9.56 26.64
CA ASP A 595 0.76 10.51 27.18
C ASP A 595 1.50 11.72 27.75
N ARG A 596 1.62 12.77 26.93
CA ARG A 596 2.30 14.03 27.30
C ARG A 596 1.63 14.75 28.48
N ALA A 597 0.31 14.64 28.62
CA ALA A 597 -0.43 15.33 29.68
C ALA A 597 -0.14 14.72 31.05
N ARG A 598 0.02 13.40 31.10
CA ARG A 598 0.31 12.66 32.34
C ARG A 598 1.78 12.32 32.52
N LYS A 599 2.61 12.58 31.51
CA LYS A 599 4.01 12.13 31.40
C LYS A 599 4.11 10.62 31.63
N LEU A 600 3.40 9.81 30.86
CA LEU A 600 3.40 8.34 30.99
C LEU A 600 3.67 7.68 29.65
N HIS A 601 4.45 6.61 29.66
CA HIS A 601 4.56 5.69 28.52
C HIS A 601 3.36 4.74 28.56
N ILE A 602 2.63 4.59 27.45
CA ILE A 602 1.46 3.70 27.37
C ILE A 602 1.72 2.62 26.33
N LEU A 603 1.80 1.37 26.79
CA LEU A 603 1.90 0.17 25.97
C LEU A 603 0.55 -0.56 25.98
N GLU A 604 0.05 -0.98 24.82
CA GLU A 604 -1.18 -1.75 24.72
C GLU A 604 -0.85 -3.23 24.49
N ILE A 605 -1.28 -4.08 25.43
CA ILE A 605 -1.05 -5.52 25.37
C ILE A 605 -2.42 -6.21 25.40
N ALA A 606 -2.79 -6.87 24.30
CA ALA A 606 -4.10 -7.52 24.14
C ALA A 606 -5.30 -6.60 24.50
N GLY A 607 -5.25 -5.34 24.05
CA GLY A 607 -6.27 -4.33 24.34
C GLY A 607 -6.19 -3.70 25.75
N GLN A 608 -5.26 -4.15 26.60
CA GLN A 608 -5.01 -3.54 27.91
C GLN A 608 -3.91 -2.49 27.84
N LYS A 609 -4.22 -1.27 28.27
CA LYS A 609 -3.27 -0.16 28.32
C LYS A 609 -2.44 -0.19 29.61
N LEU A 610 -1.18 -0.60 29.48
CA LEU A 610 -0.18 -0.57 30.53
C LEU A 610 0.48 0.80 30.59
N LYS A 611 0.39 1.43 31.76
CA LYS A 611 0.99 2.73 32.03
C LYS A 611 2.33 2.49 32.71
N ILE A 612 3.41 2.91 32.06
CA ILE A 612 4.78 2.87 32.57
C ILE A 612 5.19 4.28 32.97
N LEU A 613 5.60 4.46 34.22
CA LEU A 613 6.11 5.73 34.74
C LEU A 613 7.44 6.09 34.07
N PRO A 614 7.71 7.38 33.79
CA PRO A 614 9.04 7.84 33.45
C PRO A 614 9.93 7.82 34.69
N THR A 615 11.23 7.62 34.48
CA THR A 615 12.23 7.72 35.54
C THR A 615 12.28 9.15 36.09
N SER A 616 12.46 9.30 37.41
CA SER A 616 12.58 10.60 38.10
C SER A 616 13.87 11.38 37.79
N LEU A 617 14.69 10.86 36.88
CA LEU A 617 15.97 11.45 36.45
C LEU A 617 15.85 12.32 35.19
N ASP A 618 14.65 12.49 34.63
CA ASP A 618 14.34 13.42 33.52
C ASP A 618 13.91 14.81 34.02
#